data_AF-A0AAU9PAV5-F1
#
_entry.id   AF-A0AAU9PAV5-F1
#
_cell.length_a   1.000
_cell.length_b   1.000
_cell.length_c   1.000
_cell.angle_alpha   90.00
_cell.angle_beta   90.00
_cell.angle_gamma   90.00
#
_symmetry.space_group_name_H-M   'P 1'
#
loop_
_entity.id
_entity.type
_entity.pdbx_description
1 polymer ?
#
loop_
_entity_poly.entity_id
_entity_poly.type
_entity_poly.pdbx_seq_one_letter_code
_entity_poly.pdbx_strand_id
1 'polypeptide(L)'
;MATMGVDGKDFYRAKVDFDETKAGVKGVLDSGVLKIPEIFVHPPENVSLGTLCDMNLKVPVIDFERVEEGGKRGEIVGEIKDAAANWGILQVVNHGIGSGVMEEMIEGIRRFHEQPPEVKMEWYSREHDQKVKYYSNGDLYVSKAVNWRDSISCHYADGVLDPNALPHAFSGAIKKYMEEMMKLKNTLAELLSEALGLETDYLTSIECMKTITLVCHYYPSCPEPNLTLGATKHSDPSFLTILLQDTIGGLQVLQKTNG
;
A
#
# COMPACT_ATOMS: atom_id res chain seq x y z
N MET A 1 19.98 22.54 -13.87
CA MET A 1 21.02 21.83 -13.10
C MET A 1 21.40 22.68 -11.91
N ALA A 2 20.79 22.46 -10.75
CA ALA A 2 21.22 23.08 -9.51
C ALA A 2 22.41 22.27 -8.96
N THR A 3 23.53 22.93 -8.67
CA THR A 3 24.69 22.32 -8.03
C THR A 3 24.31 21.82 -6.63
N MET A 4 24.31 20.51 -6.42
CA MET A 4 24.15 19.91 -5.09
C MET A 4 25.36 20.28 -4.22
N GLY A 5 25.09 20.84 -3.02
CA GLY A 5 26.10 21.10 -2.00
C GLY A 5 26.78 19.82 -1.49
N VAL A 6 27.86 19.95 -0.72
CA VAL A 6 28.65 18.81 -0.19
C VAL A 6 27.76 17.84 0.60
N ASP A 7 26.94 18.35 1.51
CA ASP A 7 25.97 17.55 2.29
C ASP A 7 24.96 16.80 1.39
N GLY A 8 24.55 17.42 0.28
CA GLY A 8 23.64 16.80 -0.70
C GLY A 8 24.31 15.68 -1.52
N LYS A 9 25.63 15.77 -1.75
CA LYS A 9 26.40 14.71 -2.43
C LYS A 9 26.60 13.51 -1.52
N ASP A 10 26.90 13.74 -0.25
CA ASP A 10 27.10 12.67 0.73
C ASP A 10 25.78 11.93 1.00
N PHE A 11 24.66 12.66 1.09
CA PHE A 11 23.33 12.08 1.23
C PHE A 11 22.93 11.23 0.01
N TYR A 12 23.18 11.73 -1.21
CA TYR A 12 22.93 10.95 -2.42
C TYR A 12 23.79 9.69 -2.48
N ARG A 13 25.08 9.79 -2.10
CA ARG A 13 25.98 8.65 -2.07
C ARG A 13 25.51 7.59 -1.07
N ALA A 14 25.08 7.99 0.12
CA ALA A 14 24.53 7.07 1.11
C ALA A 14 23.30 6.31 0.60
N LYS A 15 22.44 6.95 -0.21
CA LYS A 15 21.32 6.26 -0.87
C LYS A 15 21.77 5.25 -1.92
N VAL A 16 22.79 5.58 -2.71
CA VAL A 16 23.38 4.65 -3.68
C VAL A 16 23.97 3.44 -2.95
N ASP A 17 24.76 3.67 -1.90
CA ASP A 17 25.36 2.58 -1.12
C ASP A 17 24.27 1.69 -0.49
N PHE A 18 23.20 2.28 0.06
CA PHE A 18 22.03 1.55 0.55
C PHE A 18 21.36 0.70 -0.55
N ASP A 19 21.14 1.28 -1.73
CA ASP A 19 20.50 0.61 -2.86
C ASP A 19 21.34 -0.55 -3.40
N GLU A 20 22.66 -0.37 -3.49
CA GLU A 20 23.60 -1.38 -3.95
C GLU A 20 23.61 -2.63 -3.06
N THR A 21 23.25 -2.49 -1.78
CA THR A 21 23.08 -3.65 -0.89
C THR A 21 21.95 -4.58 -1.33
N LYS A 22 20.90 -4.04 -1.96
CA LYS A 22 19.65 -4.76 -2.32
C LYS A 22 18.95 -5.45 -1.15
N ALA A 23 19.40 -5.21 0.09
CA ALA A 23 18.92 -5.90 1.28
C ALA A 23 17.63 -5.25 1.82
N GLY A 24 17.40 -3.98 1.47
CA GLY A 24 16.28 -3.18 1.96
C GLY A 24 16.43 -2.76 3.43
N VAL A 25 15.39 -2.13 3.96
CA VAL A 25 15.32 -1.68 5.35
C VAL A 25 15.40 -2.86 6.32
N LYS A 26 14.83 -4.01 5.97
CA LYS A 26 14.98 -5.23 6.78
C LYS A 26 16.44 -5.64 6.91
N GLY A 27 17.23 -5.56 5.84
CA GLY A 27 18.67 -5.80 5.91
C GLY A 27 19.41 -4.82 6.81
N VAL A 28 19.00 -3.55 6.82
CA VAL A 28 19.53 -2.54 7.75
C VAL A 28 19.22 -2.92 9.19
N LEU A 29 17.97 -3.29 9.49
CA LEU A 29 17.59 -3.77 10.83
C LEU A 29 18.39 -5.01 11.26
N ASP A 30 18.51 -6.00 10.37
CA ASP A 30 19.19 -7.26 10.64
C ASP A 30 20.70 -7.10 10.89
N SER A 31 21.30 -5.99 10.42
CA SER A 31 22.69 -5.63 10.75
C SER A 31 22.89 -5.19 12.21
N GLY A 32 21.81 -5.06 13.00
CA GLY A 32 21.87 -4.75 14.42
C GLY A 32 22.00 -3.25 14.71
N VAL A 33 21.52 -2.39 13.80
CA VAL A 33 21.56 -0.93 14.02
C VAL A 33 20.76 -0.52 15.26
N LEU A 34 21.40 0.30 16.10
CA LEU A 34 20.73 0.93 17.26
C LEU A 34 20.21 2.33 16.95
N LYS A 35 20.69 2.92 15.84
CA LYS A 35 20.26 4.21 15.31
C LYS A 35 20.00 4.08 13.82
N ILE A 36 18.97 4.75 13.33
CA ILE A 36 18.67 4.70 11.90
C ILE A 36 19.70 5.54 11.13
N PRO A 37 20.13 5.10 9.93
CA PRO A 37 20.96 5.93 9.06
C PRO A 37 20.28 7.25 8.70
N GLU A 38 21.07 8.30 8.49
CA GLU A 38 20.56 9.66 8.23
C GLU A 38 19.62 9.75 7.02
N ILE A 39 19.79 8.86 6.02
CA ILE A 39 18.89 8.79 4.86
C ILE A 39 17.43 8.48 5.25
N PHE A 40 17.19 7.87 6.40
CA PHE A 40 15.84 7.55 6.92
C PHE A 40 15.30 8.61 7.88
N VAL A 41 16.10 9.61 8.25
CA VAL A 41 15.67 10.68 9.16
C VAL A 41 14.85 11.69 8.37
N HIS A 42 13.56 11.78 8.68
CA HIS A 42 12.65 12.74 8.05
C HIS A 42 12.77 14.12 8.73
N PRO A 43 12.59 15.22 7.98
CA PRO A 43 12.51 16.55 8.56
C PRO A 43 11.46 16.63 9.69
N PRO A 44 11.73 17.37 10.79
CA PRO A 44 10.82 17.44 11.94
C PRO A 44 9.37 17.79 11.58
N GLU A 45 9.16 18.66 10.60
CA GLU A 45 7.83 19.05 10.10
C GLU A 45 7.01 17.88 9.52
N ASN A 46 7.67 16.80 9.08
CA ASN A 46 7.01 15.63 8.51
C ASN A 46 6.68 14.57 9.58
N VAL A 47 7.42 14.54 10.70
CA VAL A 47 7.21 13.59 11.81
C VAL A 47 6.42 14.19 12.98
N SER A 48 6.40 15.52 13.10
CA SER A 48 5.72 16.30 14.15
C SER A 48 4.19 16.37 14.01
N LEU A 49 3.55 15.47 13.26
CA LEU A 49 2.09 15.48 13.07
C LEU A 49 1.29 14.95 14.27
N GLY A 50 1.96 14.53 15.34
CA GLY A 50 1.30 14.19 16.60
C GLY A 50 0.86 15.46 17.34
N THR A 51 -0.44 15.77 17.34
CA THR A 51 -1.31 16.09 18.52
C THR A 51 -2.75 16.47 18.10
N LEU A 52 -3.22 16.23 16.87
CA LEU A 52 -4.64 16.46 16.52
C LEU A 52 -5.29 15.18 16.00
N CYS A 53 -5.25 14.11 16.80
CA CYS A 53 -6.26 13.07 16.69
C CYS A 53 -7.52 13.61 17.37
N ASP A 54 -8.44 14.15 16.58
CA ASP A 54 -9.80 14.29 17.09
C ASP A 54 -10.37 12.88 17.25
N MET A 55 -10.48 12.43 18.50
CA MET A 55 -10.96 11.10 18.88
C MET A 55 -12.40 10.83 18.40
N ASN A 56 -13.10 11.85 17.89
CA ASN A 56 -14.45 11.72 17.33
C ASN A 56 -14.47 11.43 15.82
N LEU A 57 -13.34 11.53 15.13
CA LEU A 57 -13.27 11.24 13.69
C LEU A 57 -13.22 9.74 13.48
N LYS A 58 -14.32 9.18 12.97
CA LYS A 58 -14.41 7.76 12.60
C LYS A 58 -14.59 7.64 11.10
N VAL A 59 -13.64 6.97 10.45
CA VAL A 59 -13.76 6.59 9.04
C VAL A 59 -15.09 5.83 8.84
N PRO A 60 -15.90 6.18 7.83
CA PRO A 60 -17.17 5.48 7.56
C PRO A 60 -16.96 3.99 7.39
N VAL A 61 -17.83 3.18 7.99
CA VAL A 61 -17.82 1.71 7.87
C VAL A 61 -19.07 1.29 7.13
N ILE A 62 -18.91 0.57 6.04
CA ILE A 62 -20.00 0.14 5.16
C ILE A 62 -20.09 -1.38 5.18
N ASP A 63 -21.23 -1.88 5.59
CA ASP A 63 -21.52 -3.32 5.64
C ASP A 63 -22.01 -3.83 4.29
N PHE A 64 -21.22 -4.72 3.66
CA PHE A 64 -21.48 -5.29 2.34
C PHE A 64 -22.37 -6.52 2.35
N GLU A 65 -22.70 -7.11 3.51
CA GLU A 65 -23.68 -8.20 3.59
C GLU A 65 -25.04 -7.74 3.04
N ARG A 66 -25.35 -6.45 3.22
CA ARG A 66 -26.56 -5.78 2.76
C ARG A 66 -26.61 -5.54 1.24
N VAL A 67 -25.52 -5.73 0.48
CA VAL A 67 -25.48 -5.43 -0.97
C VAL A 67 -26.40 -6.36 -1.75
N GLU A 68 -26.39 -7.64 -1.38
CA GLU A 68 -27.20 -8.69 -2.01
C GLU A 68 -28.62 -8.77 -1.41
N GLU A 69 -28.88 -8.03 -0.32
CA GLU A 69 -30.20 -7.93 0.27
C GLU A 69 -31.10 -7.04 -0.60
N GLY A 70 -32.01 -7.67 -1.34
CA GLY A 70 -32.96 -6.99 -2.23
C GLY A 70 -33.63 -5.79 -1.57
N GLY A 71 -33.39 -4.59 -2.11
CA GLY A 71 -33.95 -3.32 -1.64
C GLY A 71 -32.98 -2.40 -0.90
N LYS A 72 -31.82 -2.89 -0.43
CA LYS A 72 -30.84 -2.07 0.33
C LYS A 72 -29.68 -1.53 -0.48
N ARG A 73 -29.48 -1.98 -1.72
CA ARG A 73 -28.40 -1.51 -2.61
C ARG A 73 -28.35 0.03 -2.73
N GLY A 74 -29.51 0.68 -2.87
CA GLY A 74 -29.59 2.14 -2.98
C GLY A 74 -29.08 2.87 -1.72
N GLU A 75 -29.28 2.31 -0.53
CA GLU A 75 -28.74 2.86 0.73
C GLU A 75 -27.21 2.78 0.72
N ILE A 76 -26.65 1.64 0.33
CA ILE A 76 -25.20 1.41 0.26
C ILE A 76 -24.55 2.31 -0.78
N VAL A 77 -25.18 2.50 -1.93
CA VAL A 77 -24.74 3.47 -2.95
C VAL A 77 -24.68 4.88 -2.36
N GLY A 78 -25.68 5.27 -1.55
CA GLY A 78 -25.69 6.53 -0.80
C GLY A 78 -24.54 6.63 0.20
N GLU A 79 -24.34 5.59 1.03
CA GLU A 79 -23.25 5.53 2.01
C GLU A 79 -21.86 5.65 1.34
N ILE A 80 -21.64 4.95 0.22
CA ILE A 80 -20.41 5.00 -0.56
C ILE A 80 -20.19 6.41 -1.13
N LYS A 81 -21.24 7.01 -1.71
CA LYS A 81 -21.16 8.36 -2.27
C LYS A 81 -20.76 9.39 -1.20
N ASP A 82 -21.41 9.33 -0.05
CA ASP A 82 -21.16 10.26 1.05
C ASP A 82 -19.76 10.06 1.65
N ALA A 83 -19.32 8.82 1.82
CA ALA A 83 -17.98 8.52 2.30
C ALA A 83 -16.90 8.96 1.31
N ALA A 84 -17.06 8.65 0.01
CA ALA A 84 -16.11 9.07 -1.02
C ALA A 84 -16.02 10.60 -1.14
N ALA A 85 -17.15 11.30 -1.10
CA ALA A 85 -17.18 12.76 -1.26
C ALA A 85 -16.63 13.52 -0.04
N ASN A 86 -16.92 13.06 1.18
CA ASN A 86 -16.60 13.79 2.41
C ASN A 86 -15.32 13.30 3.10
N TRP A 87 -14.94 12.04 2.91
CA TRP A 87 -13.77 11.44 3.55
C TRP A 87 -12.67 11.04 2.56
N GLY A 88 -13.04 10.60 1.36
CA GLY A 88 -12.09 10.02 0.39
C GLY A 88 -11.50 8.68 0.84
N ILE A 89 -11.99 8.12 1.96
CA ILE A 89 -11.64 6.82 2.50
C ILE A 89 -12.85 6.23 3.24
N LEU A 90 -13.00 4.91 3.20
CA LEU A 90 -14.02 4.16 3.92
C LEU A 90 -13.49 2.76 4.27
N GLN A 91 -14.10 2.13 5.26
CA GLN A 91 -13.90 0.72 5.59
C GLN A 91 -15.07 -0.10 5.09
N VAL A 92 -14.79 -1.31 4.61
CA VAL A 92 -15.81 -2.28 4.22
C VAL A 92 -15.74 -3.45 5.19
N VAL A 93 -16.90 -3.89 5.69
CA VAL A 93 -17.04 -5.12 6.48
C VAL A 93 -17.99 -6.09 5.78
N ASN A 94 -17.92 -7.37 6.14
CA ASN A 94 -18.70 -8.44 5.51
C ASN A 94 -18.59 -8.46 3.97
N HIS A 95 -17.41 -8.13 3.44
CA HIS A 95 -17.09 -8.08 2.00
C HIS A 95 -16.98 -9.47 1.32
N GLY A 96 -17.31 -10.55 2.02
CA GLY A 96 -17.30 -11.92 1.47
C GLY A 96 -15.92 -12.60 1.36
N ILE A 97 -14.82 -11.90 1.62
CA ILE A 97 -13.47 -12.51 1.62
C ILE A 97 -13.23 -13.22 2.95
N GLY A 98 -12.96 -14.53 2.91
CA GLY A 98 -12.72 -15.33 4.11
C GLY A 98 -11.49 -14.85 4.89
N SER A 99 -11.59 -14.79 6.22
CA SER A 99 -10.49 -14.32 7.11
C SER A 99 -9.19 -15.09 6.89
N GLY A 100 -9.26 -16.41 6.74
CA GLY A 100 -8.09 -17.24 6.48
C GLY A 100 -7.37 -16.92 5.17
N VAL A 101 -8.05 -16.34 4.16
CA VAL A 101 -7.41 -15.88 2.92
C VAL A 101 -6.61 -14.59 3.18
N MET A 102 -7.17 -13.66 3.95
CA MET A 102 -6.50 -12.42 4.33
C MET A 102 -5.32 -12.67 5.28
N GLU A 103 -5.50 -13.53 6.27
CA GLU A 103 -4.44 -13.94 7.22
C GLU A 103 -3.28 -14.63 6.51
N GLU A 104 -3.57 -15.59 5.62
CA GLU A 104 -2.54 -16.28 4.83
C GLU A 104 -1.83 -15.33 3.87
N MET A 105 -2.51 -14.31 3.34
CA MET A 105 -1.88 -13.28 2.53
C MET A 105 -0.88 -12.46 3.36
N ILE A 106 -1.27 -11.97 4.55
CA ILE A 106 -0.39 -11.21 5.45
C ILE A 106 0.81 -12.06 5.88
N GLU A 107 0.58 -13.31 6.28
CA GLU A 107 1.65 -14.22 6.69
C GLU A 107 2.55 -14.61 5.51
N GLY A 108 1.99 -14.75 4.31
CA GLY A 108 2.74 -14.90 3.06
C GLY A 108 3.71 -13.75 2.80
N ILE A 109 3.24 -12.51 2.94
CA ILE A 109 4.08 -11.31 2.80
C ILE A 109 5.21 -11.33 3.85
N ARG A 110 4.88 -11.62 5.12
CA ARG A 110 5.87 -11.72 6.20
C ARG A 110 6.93 -12.77 5.87
N ARG A 111 6.51 -13.99 5.49
CA ARG A 111 7.43 -15.08 5.13
C ARG A 111 8.41 -14.68 4.03
N PHE A 112 7.96 -13.95 3.00
CA PHE A 112 8.84 -13.44 1.96
C PHE A 112 9.87 -12.45 2.50
N HIS A 113 9.43 -11.44 3.26
CA HIS A 113 10.33 -10.38 3.75
C HIS A 113 11.29 -10.86 4.85
N GLU A 114 10.95 -11.93 5.55
CA GLU A 114 11.80 -12.59 6.56
C GLU A 114 12.75 -13.67 5.97
N GLN A 115 12.74 -13.90 4.65
CA GLN A 115 13.72 -14.79 4.03
C GLN A 115 15.15 -14.21 4.11
N PRO A 116 16.19 -15.08 4.02
CA PRO A 116 17.56 -14.63 3.90
C PRO A 116 17.72 -13.59 2.77
N PRO A 117 18.57 -12.56 2.96
CA PRO A 117 18.75 -11.49 1.98
C PRO A 117 19.05 -12.01 0.57
N GLU A 118 19.84 -13.08 0.44
CA GLU A 118 20.25 -13.66 -0.83
C GLU A 118 19.05 -14.08 -1.68
N VAL A 119 17.99 -14.61 -1.05
CA VAL A 119 16.76 -15.03 -1.74
C VAL A 119 15.94 -13.82 -2.19
N LYS A 120 15.82 -12.79 -1.34
CA LYS A 120 15.04 -11.58 -1.67
C LYS A 120 15.74 -10.75 -2.75
N MET A 121 17.08 -10.73 -2.76
CA MET A 121 17.87 -9.98 -3.73
C MET A 121 17.67 -10.44 -5.17
N GLU A 122 17.31 -11.71 -5.40
CA GLU A 122 16.96 -12.23 -6.73
C GLU A 122 15.76 -11.50 -7.34
N TRP A 123 14.86 -10.99 -6.49
CA TRP A 123 13.68 -10.22 -6.90
C TRP A 123 13.95 -8.72 -6.99
N TYR A 124 15.12 -8.26 -6.55
CA TYR A 124 15.40 -6.83 -6.41
C TYR A 124 15.51 -6.15 -7.77
N SER A 125 14.69 -5.13 -8.00
CA SER A 125 14.75 -4.34 -9.22
C SER A 125 14.17 -2.95 -9.04
N ARG A 126 14.76 -1.98 -9.73
CA ARG A 126 14.20 -0.63 -9.88
C ARG A 126 13.49 -0.43 -11.21
N GLU A 127 13.64 -1.35 -12.17
CA GLU A 127 13.08 -1.21 -13.51
C GLU A 127 11.55 -1.19 -13.48
N HIS A 128 10.95 -0.28 -14.25
CA HIS A 128 9.50 -0.04 -14.23
C HIS A 128 8.70 -1.08 -15.01
N ASP A 129 9.31 -1.74 -15.99
CA ASP A 129 8.69 -2.75 -16.86
C ASP A 129 8.63 -4.15 -16.22
N GLN A 130 9.41 -4.37 -15.15
CA GLN A 130 9.42 -5.64 -14.43
C GLN A 130 8.10 -5.86 -13.67
N LYS A 131 7.34 -6.88 -14.09
CA LYS A 131 6.00 -7.19 -13.56
C LYS A 131 6.00 -7.59 -12.08
N VAL A 132 7.03 -8.31 -11.64
CA VAL A 132 7.17 -8.72 -10.23
C VAL A 132 8.54 -8.32 -9.73
N LYS A 133 8.59 -7.47 -8.70
CA LYS A 133 9.84 -6.94 -8.17
C LYS A 133 9.77 -6.63 -6.69
N TYR A 134 10.86 -6.93 -6.00
CA TYR A 134 11.19 -6.45 -4.67
C TYR A 134 11.99 -5.15 -4.79
N TYR A 135 11.74 -4.19 -3.91
CA TYR A 135 12.45 -2.92 -3.88
C TYR A 135 12.28 -2.24 -2.52
N SER A 136 13.22 -1.35 -2.21
CA SER A 136 13.06 -0.39 -1.12
C SER A 136 12.90 1.01 -1.69
N ASN A 137 11.75 1.62 -1.44
CA ASN A 137 11.36 2.97 -1.88
C ASN A 137 11.42 3.19 -3.40
N GLY A 138 10.26 3.29 -4.05
CA GLY A 138 10.19 3.53 -5.51
C GLY A 138 10.72 4.91 -5.94
N ASP A 139 10.71 5.87 -5.02
CA ASP A 139 11.14 7.26 -5.19
C ASP A 139 12.52 7.55 -4.54
N LEU A 140 13.32 6.51 -4.24
CA LEU A 140 14.56 6.61 -3.45
C LEU A 140 15.44 7.81 -3.83
N TYR A 141 15.68 8.03 -5.12
CA TYR A 141 16.62 9.04 -5.62
C TYR A 141 16.04 10.45 -5.72
N VAL A 142 14.72 10.62 -5.56
CA VAL A 142 14.06 11.93 -5.63
C VAL A 142 13.49 12.37 -4.27
N SER A 143 13.25 11.43 -3.37
CA SER A 143 12.75 11.71 -2.02
C SER A 143 13.77 12.49 -1.19
N LYS A 144 13.30 13.33 -0.25
CA LYS A 144 14.19 14.04 0.69
C LYS A 144 14.62 13.17 1.87
N ALA A 145 13.84 12.13 2.17
CA ALA A 145 14.13 11.10 3.16
C ALA A 145 13.53 9.77 2.67
N VAL A 146 14.17 8.68 3.01
CA VAL A 146 13.79 7.32 2.64
C VAL A 146 12.80 6.79 3.67
N ASN A 147 11.69 6.19 3.23
CA ASN A 147 10.74 5.59 4.15
C ASN A 147 11.28 4.29 4.74
N TRP A 148 10.97 4.05 6.00
CA TRP A 148 11.32 2.83 6.73
C TRP A 148 10.40 1.66 6.33
N ARG A 149 10.55 1.21 5.08
CA ARG A 149 9.69 0.21 4.45
C ARG A 149 10.38 -0.50 3.29
N ASP A 150 10.11 -1.79 3.16
CA ASP A 150 10.37 -2.58 1.96
C ASP A 150 9.09 -2.99 1.26
N SER A 151 9.17 -3.36 -0.02
CA SER A 151 7.98 -3.66 -0.82
C SER A 151 8.27 -4.73 -1.87
N ILE A 152 7.31 -5.62 -2.09
CA ILE A 152 7.25 -6.44 -3.29
C ILE A 152 5.96 -6.13 -4.03
N SER A 153 6.07 -5.80 -5.32
CA SER A 153 4.93 -5.48 -6.17
C SER A 153 4.71 -6.53 -7.24
N CYS A 154 3.45 -6.84 -7.52
CA CYS A 154 3.01 -7.68 -8.62
C CYS A 154 2.04 -6.88 -9.51
N HIS A 155 2.42 -6.66 -10.76
CA HIS A 155 1.66 -5.89 -11.73
C HIS A 155 0.88 -6.83 -12.65
N TYR A 156 -0.44 -6.78 -12.56
CA TYR A 156 -1.38 -7.56 -13.35
C TYR A 156 -1.89 -6.69 -14.50
N ALA A 157 -1.16 -6.74 -15.62
CA ALA A 157 -1.66 -6.19 -16.87
C ALA A 157 -2.85 -7.04 -17.34
N ASP A 158 -4.00 -6.42 -17.58
CA ASP A 158 -5.25 -7.07 -17.99
C ASP A 158 -5.74 -8.19 -17.05
N GLY A 159 -5.37 -8.13 -15.77
CA GLY A 159 -5.78 -9.12 -14.76
C GLY A 159 -5.06 -10.48 -14.85
N VAL A 160 -4.05 -10.62 -15.72
CA VAL A 160 -3.30 -11.87 -15.90
C VAL A 160 -1.84 -11.67 -15.51
N LEU A 161 -1.37 -12.53 -14.62
CA LEU A 161 0.05 -12.65 -14.29
C LEU A 161 0.41 -14.14 -14.35
N ASP A 162 1.58 -14.46 -14.92
CA ASP A 162 2.07 -15.83 -14.96
C ASP A 162 2.22 -16.35 -13.52
N PRO A 163 1.50 -17.43 -13.15
CA PRO A 163 1.64 -18.08 -11.85
C PRO A 163 3.08 -18.45 -11.46
N ASN A 164 3.95 -18.71 -12.44
CA ASN A 164 5.35 -19.04 -12.23
C ASN A 164 6.24 -17.81 -12.03
N ALA A 165 5.73 -16.61 -12.33
CA ALA A 165 6.43 -15.36 -12.10
C ALA A 165 6.23 -14.81 -10.68
N LEU A 166 5.45 -15.49 -9.83
CA LEU A 166 5.16 -15.07 -8.46
C LEU A 166 6.19 -15.64 -7.46
N PRO A 167 6.47 -14.93 -6.35
CA PRO A 167 7.39 -15.42 -5.33
C PRO A 167 6.89 -16.73 -4.71
N HIS A 168 7.76 -17.75 -4.73
CA HIS A 168 7.42 -19.08 -4.21
C HIS A 168 6.94 -19.07 -2.75
N ALA A 169 7.46 -18.15 -1.94
CA ALA A 169 7.12 -18.02 -0.52
C ALA A 169 5.62 -17.82 -0.26
N PHE A 170 4.87 -17.23 -1.21
CA PHE A 170 3.44 -16.91 -1.00
C PHE A 170 2.60 -16.83 -2.28
N SER A 171 3.06 -17.42 -3.39
CA SER A 171 2.31 -17.45 -4.65
C SER A 171 0.92 -18.09 -4.51
N GLY A 172 0.78 -19.12 -3.66
CA GLY A 172 -0.52 -19.74 -3.35
C GLY A 172 -1.49 -18.79 -2.63
N ALA A 173 -0.97 -17.98 -1.70
CA ALA A 173 -1.74 -16.96 -0.99
C ALA A 173 -2.20 -15.86 -1.95
N ILE A 174 -1.29 -15.35 -2.78
CA ILE A 174 -1.58 -14.35 -3.82
C ILE A 174 -2.72 -14.83 -4.73
N LYS A 175 -2.66 -16.07 -5.24
CA LYS A 175 -3.68 -16.59 -6.16
C LYS A 175 -5.08 -16.55 -5.54
N LYS A 176 -5.23 -17.14 -4.35
CA LYS A 176 -6.52 -17.17 -3.63
C LYS A 176 -7.01 -15.77 -3.28
N TYR A 177 -6.10 -14.92 -2.81
CA TYR A 177 -6.44 -13.54 -2.47
C TYR A 177 -6.91 -12.77 -3.71
N MET A 178 -6.19 -12.86 -4.82
CA MET A 178 -6.55 -12.16 -6.05
C MET A 178 -7.87 -12.65 -6.66
N GLU A 179 -8.18 -13.94 -6.58
CA GLU A 179 -9.48 -14.48 -7.00
C GLU A 179 -10.65 -13.81 -6.26
N GLU A 180 -10.55 -13.65 -4.94
CA GLU A 180 -11.58 -12.97 -4.14
C GLU A 180 -11.57 -11.45 -4.36
N MET A 181 -10.39 -10.84 -4.49
CA MET A 181 -10.25 -9.42 -4.78
C MET A 181 -10.87 -9.02 -6.11
N MET A 182 -10.82 -9.88 -7.14
CA MET A 182 -11.46 -9.59 -8.42
C MET A 182 -12.99 -9.52 -8.31
N LYS A 183 -13.60 -10.35 -7.45
CA LYS A 183 -15.04 -10.27 -7.18
C LYS A 183 -15.37 -8.97 -6.46
N LEU A 184 -14.66 -8.65 -5.38
CA LEU A 184 -14.86 -7.42 -4.62
C LEU A 184 -14.65 -6.17 -5.49
N LYS A 185 -13.63 -6.17 -6.35
CA LYS A 185 -13.37 -5.11 -7.32
C LYS A 185 -14.56 -4.85 -8.23
N ASN A 186 -15.19 -5.91 -8.76
CA ASN A 186 -16.33 -5.78 -9.66
C ASN A 186 -17.55 -5.19 -8.92
N THR A 187 -17.87 -5.70 -7.72
CA THR A 187 -18.93 -5.14 -6.88
C THR A 187 -18.68 -3.65 -6.57
N LEU A 188 -17.45 -3.28 -6.24
CA LEU A 188 -17.09 -1.88 -5.99
C LEU A 188 -17.22 -1.01 -7.25
N ALA A 189 -16.79 -1.51 -8.41
CA ALA A 189 -16.92 -0.78 -9.68
C ALA A 189 -18.39 -0.50 -10.00
N GLU A 190 -19.28 -1.46 -9.71
CA GLU A 190 -20.72 -1.25 -9.90
C GLU A 190 -21.30 -0.21 -8.96
N LEU A 191 -21.04 -0.35 -7.65
CA LEU A 191 -21.56 0.56 -6.64
C LEU A 191 -21.03 1.99 -6.83
N LEU A 192 -19.77 2.14 -7.24
CA LEU A 192 -19.18 3.44 -7.56
C LEU A 192 -19.78 4.04 -8.84
N SER A 193 -20.08 3.23 -9.86
CA SER A 193 -20.77 3.71 -11.06
C SER A 193 -22.16 4.27 -10.72
N GLU A 194 -22.92 3.55 -9.90
CA GLU A 194 -24.23 3.98 -9.42
C GLU A 194 -24.14 5.24 -8.52
N ALA A 195 -23.12 5.32 -7.67
CA ALA A 195 -22.88 6.50 -6.81
C ALA A 195 -22.60 7.78 -7.62
N LEU A 196 -21.99 7.62 -8.80
CA LEU A 196 -21.78 8.68 -9.78
C LEU A 196 -23.03 9.01 -10.61
N GLY A 197 -24.12 8.25 -10.45
CA GLY A 197 -25.35 8.39 -11.23
C GLY A 197 -25.24 7.83 -12.65
N LEU A 198 -24.34 6.88 -12.87
CA LEU A 198 -24.08 6.23 -14.15
C LEU A 198 -24.70 4.83 -14.19
N GLU A 199 -24.69 4.20 -15.38
CA GLU A 199 -25.09 2.79 -15.52
C GLU A 199 -24.20 1.89 -14.66
N THR A 200 -24.78 0.83 -14.08
CA THR A 200 -24.12 -0.08 -13.14
C THR A 200 -22.78 -0.61 -13.65
N ASP A 201 -22.61 -0.87 -14.94
CA ASP A 201 -21.39 -1.42 -15.52
C ASP A 201 -20.42 -0.36 -16.08
N TYR A 202 -20.71 0.94 -15.90
CA TYR A 202 -19.96 2.03 -16.55
C TYR A 202 -18.45 1.98 -16.29
N LEU A 203 -18.01 1.92 -15.02
CA LEU A 203 -16.57 1.92 -14.71
C LEU A 203 -15.86 0.68 -15.26
N THR A 204 -16.57 -0.44 -15.38
CA THR A 204 -16.06 -1.66 -16.00
C THR A 204 -15.97 -1.50 -17.52
N SER A 205 -16.99 -0.90 -18.16
CA SER A 205 -17.06 -0.74 -19.62
C SER A 205 -15.99 0.20 -20.18
N ILE A 206 -15.56 1.19 -19.40
CA ILE A 206 -14.44 2.08 -19.75
C ILE A 206 -13.08 1.57 -19.26
N GLU A 207 -13.02 0.34 -18.75
CA GLU A 207 -11.80 -0.31 -18.27
C GLU A 207 -11.09 0.45 -17.12
N CYS A 208 -11.81 1.26 -16.33
CA CYS A 208 -11.24 2.16 -15.31
C CYS A 208 -10.42 1.42 -14.25
N MET A 209 -10.82 0.19 -13.93
CA MET A 209 -10.20 -0.68 -12.91
C MET A 209 -9.64 -1.97 -13.54
N LYS A 210 -9.19 -1.91 -14.80
CA LYS A 210 -8.63 -3.06 -15.51
C LYS A 210 -7.23 -3.43 -15.03
N THR A 211 -6.35 -2.43 -14.91
CA THR A 211 -4.97 -2.63 -14.46
C THR A 211 -4.91 -2.70 -12.94
N ILE A 212 -4.30 -3.75 -12.41
CA ILE A 212 -4.17 -3.96 -10.97
C ILE A 212 -2.71 -4.06 -10.60
N THR A 213 -2.32 -3.34 -9.55
CA THR A 213 -1.00 -3.49 -8.94
C THR A 213 -1.19 -3.89 -7.48
N LEU A 214 -0.75 -5.09 -7.13
CA LEU A 214 -0.67 -5.54 -5.75
C LEU A 214 0.68 -5.10 -5.19
N VAL A 215 0.67 -4.32 -4.11
CA VAL A 215 1.89 -3.89 -3.42
C VAL A 215 1.88 -4.42 -2.00
N CYS A 216 2.84 -5.29 -1.70
CA CYS A 216 2.97 -5.97 -0.41
C CYS A 216 4.06 -5.27 0.40
N HIS A 217 3.63 -4.32 1.22
CA HIS A 217 4.50 -3.52 2.08
C HIS A 217 4.95 -4.30 3.33
N TYR A 218 6.19 -4.07 3.73
CA TYR A 218 6.74 -4.57 4.99
C TYR A 218 7.41 -3.45 5.77
N TYR A 219 6.98 -3.28 7.01
CA TYR A 219 7.42 -2.22 7.92
C TYR A 219 8.17 -2.87 9.10
N PRO A 220 9.48 -3.13 8.98
CA PRO A 220 10.25 -3.71 10.07
C PRO A 220 10.27 -2.78 11.29
N SER A 221 10.45 -3.33 12.50
CA SER A 221 10.56 -2.52 13.72
C SER A 221 11.67 -1.47 13.58
N CYS A 222 11.39 -0.23 13.98
CA CYS A 222 12.32 0.87 13.89
C CYS A 222 12.90 1.18 15.29
N PRO A 223 14.23 1.33 15.46
CA PRO A 223 14.82 1.72 16.74
C PRO A 223 14.55 3.19 17.11
N GLU A 224 14.31 4.06 16.12
CA GLU A 224 14.03 5.49 16.31
C GLU A 224 12.74 5.91 15.56
N PRO A 225 11.57 5.37 15.95
CA PRO A 225 10.32 5.52 15.18
C PRO A 225 9.82 6.96 15.09
N ASN A 226 10.23 7.84 16.00
CA ASN A 226 9.87 9.27 15.99
C ASN A 226 10.66 10.09 14.97
N LEU A 227 11.68 9.51 14.33
CA LEU A 227 12.53 10.19 13.35
C LEU A 227 12.24 9.79 11.91
N THR A 228 11.36 8.81 11.68
CA THR A 228 11.10 8.28 10.33
C THR A 228 9.63 7.99 10.11
N LEU A 229 9.28 7.63 8.87
CA LEU A 229 7.92 7.26 8.47
C LEU A 229 7.95 5.98 7.64
N GLY A 230 6.91 5.14 7.79
CA GLY A 230 6.68 3.99 6.91
C GLY A 230 6.25 4.42 5.50
N ALA A 231 5.53 5.55 5.39
CA ALA A 231 5.21 6.22 4.14
C ALA A 231 5.13 7.73 4.37
N THR A 232 5.73 8.51 3.48
CA THR A 232 5.59 9.97 3.47
C THR A 232 4.17 10.37 3.10
N LYS A 233 3.76 11.59 3.47
CA LYS A 233 2.45 12.15 3.08
C LYS A 233 2.29 12.15 1.56
N HIS A 234 1.23 11.51 1.07
CA HIS A 234 0.89 11.45 -0.34
C HIS A 234 -0.62 11.28 -0.55
N SER A 235 -1.03 11.37 -1.82
CA SER A 235 -2.30 10.87 -2.32
C SER A 235 -2.01 9.77 -3.33
N ASP A 236 -2.84 8.73 -3.35
CA ASP A 236 -2.66 7.64 -4.30
C ASP A 236 -2.92 8.12 -5.74
N PRO A 237 -2.12 7.68 -6.72
CA PRO A 237 -2.33 7.99 -8.13
C PRO A 237 -3.35 7.04 -8.79
N SER A 238 -3.84 6.03 -8.07
CA SER A 238 -4.83 5.05 -8.55
C SER A 238 -6.24 5.63 -8.54
N PHE A 239 -7.16 5.00 -9.29
CA PHE A 239 -8.59 5.29 -9.18
C PHE A 239 -9.16 4.86 -7.83
N LEU A 240 -8.78 3.66 -7.37
CA LEU A 240 -9.18 3.09 -6.09
C LEU A 240 -8.03 2.23 -5.53
N THR A 241 -7.78 2.36 -4.22
CA THR A 241 -6.90 1.48 -3.46
C THR A 241 -7.71 0.67 -2.46
N ILE A 242 -7.51 -0.64 -2.43
CA ILE A 242 -8.07 -1.51 -1.40
C ILE A 242 -6.91 -1.96 -0.51
N LEU A 243 -6.97 -1.57 0.76
CA LEU A 243 -5.91 -1.81 1.73
C LEU A 243 -6.31 -2.91 2.70
N LEU A 244 -5.46 -3.94 2.79
CA LEU A 244 -5.49 -4.93 3.87
C LEU A 244 -4.36 -4.61 4.85
N GLN A 245 -4.68 -4.47 6.14
CA GLN A 245 -3.73 -4.22 7.21
C GLN A 245 -3.58 -5.44 8.12
N ASP A 246 -2.45 -5.52 8.82
CA ASP A 246 -2.30 -6.42 9.96
C ASP A 246 -3.01 -5.84 11.21
N THR A 247 -2.86 -6.53 12.34
CA THR A 247 -3.48 -6.15 13.61
C THR A 247 -2.80 -4.95 14.29
N ILE A 248 -1.62 -4.51 13.82
CA ILE A 248 -0.89 -3.37 14.38
C ILE A 248 -1.38 -2.07 13.72
N GLY A 249 -1.59 -2.08 12.40
CA GLY A 249 -2.07 -0.92 11.66
C GLY A 249 -0.98 0.13 11.43
N GLY A 250 -1.30 1.41 11.64
CA GLY A 250 -0.38 2.54 11.42
C GLY A 250 -0.74 3.46 10.25
N LEU A 251 -1.87 3.22 9.56
CA LEU A 251 -2.43 4.15 8.60
C LEU A 251 -2.87 5.43 9.32
N GLN A 252 -2.48 6.57 8.78
CA GLN A 252 -2.95 7.89 9.19
C GLN A 252 -3.51 8.61 7.98
N VAL A 253 -4.67 9.24 8.15
CA VAL A 253 -5.37 9.96 7.08
C VAL A 253 -5.50 11.43 7.48
N LEU A 254 -5.16 12.32 6.54
CA LEU A 254 -5.39 13.75 6.72
C LEU A 254 -6.82 14.08 6.33
N GLN A 255 -7.66 14.37 7.32
CA GLN A 255 -9.00 14.89 7.07
C GLN A 255 -8.97 16.42 6.98
N LYS A 256 -9.61 16.96 5.94
CA LYS A 256 -9.90 18.38 5.89
C LYS A 256 -11.09 18.65 6.83
N THR A 257 -10.84 19.22 7.99
CA THR A 257 -11.90 19.87 8.76
C THR A 257 -12.28 21.15 8.01
N ASN A 258 -13.51 21.22 7.48
CA ASN A 258 -14.06 22.48 7.01
C ASN A 258 -14.18 23.39 8.24
N GLY A 259 -13.27 24.37 8.34
CA GLY A 259 -13.41 25.50 9.26
C GLY A 259 -14.43 26.50 8.76
#